data_AF-A0A2E4KLH5-F1
#
_entry.id   AF-A0A2E4KLH5-F1
#
_cell.length_a   1.000
_cell.length_b   1.000
_cell.length_c   1.000
_cell.angle_alpha   90.00
_cell.angle_beta   90.00
_cell.angle_gamma   90.00
#
_symmetry.space_group_name_H-M   'P 1'
#
loop_
_entity.id
_entity.type
_entity.pdbx_description
1 polymer ?
#
loop_
_entity_poly.entity_id
_entity_poly.type
_entity_poly.pdbx_seq_one_letter_code
_entity_poly.pdbx_strand_id
1 'polypeptide(L)'
;MIQQHLHVPLETWNPGSIQGIRTSDGKTRFQHRRQSIYLSSELRVPEWGAALLEEWLMNMRSSLNRPKDRTQRLNEMKRMKLSIERNLESASLAKVNDEREALDGQLDRINQRLAN
;
A
#
# COMPACT_ATOMS: atom_id res chain seq x y z
N MET A 1 16.05 2.62 20.37
CA MET A 1 15.24 3.84 20.12
C MET A 1 14.40 3.60 18.89
N ILE A 2 13.10 3.93 18.93
CA ILE A 2 12.25 3.91 17.74
C ILE A 2 12.60 5.14 16.91
N GLN A 3 13.07 4.97 15.67
CA GLN A 3 13.31 6.11 14.78
C GLN A 3 11.97 6.72 14.36
N GLN A 4 11.87 8.04 14.54
CA GLN A 4 10.64 8.80 14.25
C GLN A 4 10.55 9.25 12.79
N HIS A 5 11.65 9.21 12.05
CA HIS A 5 11.70 9.64 10.64
C HIS A 5 12.64 8.75 9.83
N LEU A 6 12.38 8.67 8.52
CA LEU A 6 13.16 7.92 7.54
C LEU A 6 13.89 8.93 6.64
N HIS A 7 15.21 8.83 6.53
CA HIS A 7 15.97 9.70 5.63
C HIS A 7 16.30 8.95 4.33
N VAL A 8 15.78 9.46 3.21
CA VAL A 8 15.98 8.87 1.88
C VAL A 8 16.60 9.91 0.95
N PRO A 9 17.94 9.94 0.78
CA PRO A 9 18.59 10.86 -0.14
C PRO A 9 18.28 10.47 -1.59
N LEU A 10 17.71 11.40 -2.37
CA LEU A 10 17.26 11.15 -3.75
C LEU A 10 18.38 10.76 -4.71
N GLU A 11 19.61 11.21 -4.42
CA GLU A 11 20.81 10.95 -5.21
C GLU A 11 21.26 9.48 -5.10
N THR A 12 20.90 8.83 -3.99
CA THR A 12 21.37 7.48 -3.65
C THR A 12 20.24 6.46 -3.59
N TRP A 13 19.01 6.93 -3.75
CA TRP A 13 17.82 6.10 -3.76
C TRP A 13 17.55 5.52 -5.16
N ASN A 14 17.24 4.22 -5.17
CA ASN A 14 16.90 3.48 -6.37
C ASN A 14 15.43 3.04 -6.32
N PRO A 15 14.69 3.09 -7.43
CA PRO A 15 13.34 2.55 -7.48
C PRO A 15 13.28 1.11 -6.97
N GLY A 16 12.29 0.82 -6.11
CA GLY A 16 12.06 -0.49 -5.51
C GLY A 16 12.97 -0.82 -4.32
N SER A 17 13.75 0.15 -3.82
CA SER A 17 14.62 -0.05 -2.66
C SER A 17 13.93 0.17 -1.31
N ILE A 18 12.69 0.67 -1.31
CA ILE A 18 11.83 0.76 -0.14
C ILE A 18 11.08 -0.56 0.06
N GLN A 19 11.16 -1.10 1.28
CA GLN A 19 10.42 -2.29 1.68
C GLN A 19 9.35 -1.93 2.72
N GLY A 20 8.14 -2.42 2.53
CA GLY A 20 7.07 -2.39 3.53
C GLY A 20 6.91 -3.78 4.14
N ILE A 21 6.97 -3.90 5.47
CA ILE A 21 6.88 -5.18 6.17
C ILE A 21 5.86 -5.07 7.30
N ARG A 22 4.91 -6.00 7.39
CA ARG A 22 4.00 -6.10 8.54
C ARG A 22 4.76 -6.67 9.73
N THR A 23 4.73 -5.98 10.86
CA THR A 23 5.31 -6.47 12.11
C THR A 23 4.29 -7.25 12.94
N SER A 24 4.78 -8.11 13.84
CA SER A 24 3.94 -8.96 14.69
C SER A 24 3.03 -8.19 15.65
N ASP A 25 3.35 -6.93 15.94
CA ASP A 25 2.54 -5.99 16.74
C ASP A 25 1.56 -5.17 15.89
N GLY A 26 1.30 -5.57 14.63
CA GLY A 26 0.30 -4.96 13.77
C GLY A 26 0.72 -3.65 13.08
N LYS A 27 1.95 -3.17 13.32
CA LYS A 27 2.49 -1.98 12.66
C LYS A 27 3.06 -2.31 11.28
N THR A 28 3.26 -1.28 10.47
CA THR A 28 3.97 -1.40 9.20
C THR A 28 5.35 -0.76 9.34
N ARG A 29 6.39 -1.55 9.07
CA ARG A 29 7.78 -1.10 9.01
C ARG A 29 8.13 -0.72 7.57
N PHE A 30 8.50 0.53 7.35
CA PHE A 30 9.11 0.98 6.10
C PHE A 30 10.63 0.99 6.27
N GLN A 31 11.35 0.32 5.39
CA GLN A 31 12.80 0.18 5.45
C GLN A 31 13.46 0.68 4.16
N HIS A 32 14.52 1.47 4.33
CA HIS A 32 15.45 1.85 3.28
C HIS A 32 16.87 1.66 3.80
N ARG A 33 17.64 0.75 3.19
CA ARG A 33 18.98 0.38 3.65
C ARG A 33 18.97 -0.02 5.14
N ARG A 34 19.70 0.71 6.00
CA ARG A 34 19.82 0.48 7.45
C ARG A 34 18.85 1.33 8.29
N GLN A 35 18.00 2.13 7.66
CA GLN A 35 17.04 3.00 8.35
C GLN A 35 15.63 2.47 8.18
N SER A 36 14.82 2.64 9.21
CA SER A 36 13.44 2.19 9.20
C SER A 36 12.55 3.05 10.09
N ILE A 37 11.31 3.25 9.68
CA ILE A 37 10.24 3.83 10.50
C ILE A 37 9.10 2.83 10.69
N TYR A 38 8.35 3.00 11.77
CA TYR A 38 7.20 2.18 12.10
C TYR A 38 5.96 3.06 12.13
N LEU A 39 4.97 2.72 11.31
CA LEU A 39 3.68 3.40 11.32
C LEU A 39 2.61 2.45 11.83
N SER A 40 1.82 2.90 12.79
CA SER A 40 0.60 2.23 13.21
C SER A 40 -0.43 2.39 12.09
N SER A 41 -0.52 1.43 11.19
CA SER A 41 -1.49 1.43 10.08
C SER A 41 -2.42 0.25 10.24
N GLU A 42 -3.63 0.51 10.74
CA GLU A 42 -4.64 -0.53 10.99
C GLU A 42 -5.35 -1.00 9.72
N LEU A 43 -5.19 -0.30 8.58
CA LEU A 43 -6.13 -0.42 7.46
C LEU A 43 -5.50 -0.70 6.07
N ARG A 44 -4.18 -0.84 5.92
CA ARG A 44 -3.57 -1.09 4.57
C ARG A 44 -2.43 -2.12 4.58
N VAL A 45 -2.31 -2.85 3.46
CA VAL A 45 -1.21 -3.79 3.20
C VAL A 45 0.14 -3.03 3.16
N PRO A 46 1.22 -3.56 3.75
CA PRO A 46 2.52 -2.88 3.83
C PRO A 46 3.08 -2.38 2.50
N GLU A 47 2.85 -3.15 1.44
CA GLU A 47 3.32 -2.92 0.08
C GLU A 47 2.72 -1.65 -0.52
N TRP A 48 1.49 -1.30 -0.12
CA TRP A 48 0.84 -0.07 -0.55
C TRP A 48 1.62 1.16 -0.07
N GLY A 49 2.05 1.17 1.18
CA GLY A 49 2.80 2.31 1.72
C GLY A 49 4.20 2.43 1.10
N ALA A 50 4.83 1.30 0.76
CA ALA A 50 6.12 1.29 0.09
C ALA A 50 5.99 1.88 -1.32
N ALA A 51 4.96 1.45 -2.07
CA ALA A 51 4.66 2.00 -3.39
C ALA A 51 4.35 3.50 -3.36
N LEU A 52 3.59 3.97 -2.37
CA LEU A 52 3.31 5.40 -2.19
C LEU A 52 4.60 6.21 -1.96
N LEU A 53 5.50 5.70 -1.12
CA LEU A 53 6.76 6.39 -0.83
C LEU A 53 7.67 6.43 -2.07
N GLU A 54 7.75 5.33 -2.81
CA GLU A 54 8.48 5.22 -4.08
C GLU A 54 7.95 6.22 -5.12
N GLU A 55 6.64 6.35 -5.25
CA GLU A 55 6.00 7.32 -6.13
C GLU A 55 6.30 8.77 -5.71
N TRP A 56 6.24 9.07 -4.42
CA TRP A 56 6.57 10.39 -3.89
C TRP A 56 8.04 10.76 -4.17
N LEU A 57 8.97 9.83 -3.95
CA LEU A 57 10.39 10.00 -4.26
C LEU A 57 10.63 10.19 -5.77
N MET A 58 9.91 9.47 -6.63
CA MET A 58 9.98 9.69 -8.09
C MET A 58 9.52 11.08 -8.49
N ASN A 59 8.42 11.55 -7.89
CA ASN A 59 7.88 12.87 -8.16
C ASN A 59 8.86 13.97 -7.76
N MET A 60 9.51 13.84 -6.59
CA MET A 60 10.53 14.79 -6.12
C MET A 60 11.78 14.78 -7.01
N ARG A 61 12.29 13.59 -7.36
CA ARG A 61 13.44 13.45 -8.28
C ARG A 61 13.14 14.04 -9.65
N SER A 62 11.91 13.89 -10.14
CA SER A 62 11.48 14.44 -11.42
C SER A 62 11.28 15.97 -11.37
N SER A 63 10.82 16.53 -10.24
CA SER A 63 10.69 17.99 -10.07
C SER A 63 12.04 18.72 -10.00
N LEU A 64 13.09 18.05 -9.50
CA LEU A 64 14.45 18.59 -9.50
C LEU A 64 15.07 18.62 -10.90
N ASN A 65 14.60 17.75 -11.81
CA ASN A 65 15.24 17.52 -13.11
C ASN A 65 14.56 18.16 -14.33
N ARG A 66 13.41 18.86 -14.20
CA ARG A 66 12.79 19.58 -15.34
C ARG A 66 11.66 20.56 -14.93
N PRO A 67 11.50 21.72 -15.60
CA PRO A 67 10.26 22.49 -15.53
C PRO A 67 9.14 21.70 -16.23
N LYS A 68 8.21 21.12 -15.45
CA LYS A 68 7.18 20.18 -15.94
C LYS A 68 6.20 20.85 -16.91
N ASP A 69 6.07 20.26 -18.09
CA ASP A 69 5.02 20.56 -19.07
C ASP A 69 3.64 20.14 -18.53
N ARG A 70 2.62 20.98 -18.71
CA ARG A 70 1.26 20.86 -18.12
C ARG A 70 0.61 19.51 -18.42
N THR A 71 0.89 18.96 -19.60
CA THR A 71 0.40 17.66 -20.07
C THR A 71 0.94 16.50 -19.24
N GLN A 72 2.18 16.58 -18.77
CA GLN A 72 2.80 15.53 -17.97
C GLN A 72 2.17 15.44 -16.58
N ARG A 73 1.87 16.59 -15.95
CA ARG A 73 1.12 16.68 -14.68
C ARG A 73 -0.28 16.10 -14.80
N LEU A 74 -0.98 16.40 -15.90
CA LEU A 74 -2.31 15.86 -16.19
C LEU A 74 -2.32 14.33 -16.33
N ASN A 75 -1.30 13.78 -17.00
CA ASN A 75 -1.17 12.34 -17.18
C ASN A 75 -0.77 11.62 -15.88
N GLU A 76 0.05 12.23 -15.04
CA GLU A 76 0.32 11.75 -13.67
C GLU A 76 -0.96 11.70 -12.83
N MET A 77 -1.76 12.78 -12.82
CA MET A 77 -3.05 12.80 -12.10
C MET A 77 -4.03 11.73 -12.59
N LYS A 78 -4.11 11.49 -13.90
CA LYS A 78 -4.94 10.42 -14.47
C LYS A 78 -4.47 9.04 -14.01
N ARG A 79 -3.16 8.80 -13.94
CA ARG A 79 -2.60 7.52 -13.45
C ARG A 79 -2.85 7.31 -11.96
N MET A 80 -2.68 8.34 -11.14
CA MET A 80 -3.00 8.28 -9.71
C MET A 80 -4.49 7.99 -9.50
N LYS A 81 -5.38 8.67 -10.24
CA LYS A 81 -6.83 8.41 -10.19
C LYS A 81 -7.15 6.95 -10.53
N LEU A 82 -6.59 6.41 -11.62
CA LEU A 82 -6.82 5.03 -12.04
C LEU A 82 -6.32 4.02 -11.00
N SER A 83 -5.16 4.29 -10.37
CA SER A 83 -4.64 3.43 -9.31
C SER A 83 -5.53 3.44 -8.06
N ILE A 84 -6.09 4.59 -7.70
CA ILE A 84 -7.04 4.71 -6.57
C ILE A 84 -8.31 3.91 -6.87
N GLU A 85 -8.85 4.04 -8.09
CA GLU A 85 -10.04 3.31 -8.53
C GLU A 85 -9.82 1.80 -8.48
N ARG A 86 -8.70 1.30 -9.02
CA ARG A 86 -8.36 -0.13 -8.99
C ARG A 86 -8.14 -0.67 -7.57
N ASN A 87 -7.53 0.13 -6.70
CA ASN A 87 -7.31 -0.25 -5.30
C ASN A 87 -8.63 -0.29 -4.52
N LEU A 88 -9.56 0.63 -4.79
CA LEU A 88 -10.89 0.64 -4.20
C LEU A 88 -11.72 -0.57 -4.65
N GLU A 89 -11.66 -0.89 -5.94
CA GLU A 89 -12.29 -2.09 -6.51
C GLU A 89 -11.73 -3.36 -5.87
N SER A 90 -10.40 -3.46 -5.74
CA SER A 90 -9.74 -4.60 -5.10
C SER A 90 -10.12 -4.75 -3.62
N ALA A 91 -10.21 -3.64 -2.88
CA ALA A 91 -10.64 -3.64 -1.47
C ALA A 91 -12.12 -4.03 -1.32
N SER A 92 -12.98 -3.58 -2.24
CA SER A 92 -14.38 -3.96 -2.30
C SER A 92 -14.55 -5.46 -2.57
N LEU A 93 -13.81 -5.99 -3.56
CA LEU A 93 -13.84 -7.41 -3.90
C LEU A 93 -13.35 -8.31 -2.78
N ALA A 94 -12.30 -7.91 -2.05
CA ALA A 94 -11.82 -8.64 -0.88
C ALA A 94 -12.92 -8.75 0.19
N LYS A 95 -13.60 -7.63 0.50
CA LYS A 95 -14.70 -7.61 1.46
C LYS A 95 -15.87 -8.52 1.04
N VAL A 96 -16.24 -8.50 -0.24
CA VAL A 96 -17.30 -9.36 -0.78
C VAL A 96 -16.91 -10.84 -0.70
N ASN A 97 -15.64 -11.18 -0.90
CA ASN A 97 -15.17 -12.56 -0.76
C ASN A 97 -15.21 -13.03 0.70
N ASP A 98 -14.83 -12.17 1.66
CA ASP A 98 -14.93 -12.48 3.09
C ASP A 98 -16.40 -12.71 3.52
N GLU A 99 -17.33 -11.89 3.02
CA GLU A 99 -18.77 -12.07 3.28
C GLU A 99 -19.30 -13.38 2.67
N ARG A 100 -18.83 -13.75 1.48
CA ARG A 100 -19.17 -15.03 0.85
C ARG A 100 -18.66 -16.22 1.67
N GLU A 101 -17.41 -16.22 2.11
CA GLU A 101 -16.84 -17.30 2.93
C GLU A 101 -17.59 -17.45 4.27
N ALA A 102 -17.99 -16.33 4.87
CA ALA A 102 -18.82 -16.35 6.08
C ALA A 102 -20.21 -16.99 5.82
N LEU A 103 -20.82 -16.71 4.66
CA LEU A 103 -22.09 -17.30 4.24
C LEU A 103 -21.95 -18.79 3.93
N ASP A 104 -20.89 -19.21 3.23
CA ASP A 104 -20.60 -20.63 2.95
C ASP A 104 -20.43 -21.40 4.27
N GLY A 105 -19.69 -20.84 5.25
CA GLY A 105 -19.57 -21.43 6.59
C GLY A 105 -20.86 -21.44 7.42
N GLN A 106 -21.83 -20.56 7.14
CA GLN A 106 -23.18 -20.66 7.73
C GLN A 106 -24.01 -21.77 7.07
N LEU A 107 -23.95 -21.90 5.75
CA LEU A 107 -24.62 -22.96 4.99
C LEU A 107 -24.14 -24.35 5.43
N ASP A 108 -22.84 -24.54 5.60
CA ASP A 108 -22.28 -25.82 6.06
C ASP A 108 -22.77 -26.21 7.45
N ARG A 109 -22.88 -25.24 8.37
CA ARG A 109 -23.43 -25.47 9.72
C ARG A 109 -24.90 -25.85 9.71
N ILE A 110 -25.69 -25.27 8.79
CA ILE A 110 -27.11 -25.62 8.63
C ILE A 110 -27.22 -27.03 8.05
N ASN A 111 -26.43 -27.36 7.02
CA ASN A 111 -26.41 -28.69 6.42
C ASN A 111 -26.03 -29.78 7.45
N GLN A 112 -25.02 -29.54 8.27
CA GLN A 112 -24.63 -30.47 9.35
C GLN A 112 -25.72 -30.66 10.41
N ARG A 113 -26.53 -29.62 10.68
CA ARG A 113 -27.67 -29.70 11.60
C ARG A 113 -28.87 -30.46 11.03
N LEU A 114 -29.05 -30.41 9.71
CA LEU A 114 -30.14 -31.11 9.02
C LEU A 114 -29.80 -32.57 8.71
N ALA A 115 -28.52 -32.93 8.73
CA ALA A 115 -28.02 -34.29 8.50
C ALA A 115 -27.96 -35.16 9.78
N ASN A 116 -28.21 -34.57 10.96
CA ASN A 116 -28.38 -35.24 12.26
C ASN A 116 -29.85 -35.21 12.68
#